data_AF-A0A1C4BDA6-F1
#
_entry.id   AF-A0A1C4BDA6-F1
#
_cell.length_a   1.000
_cell.length_b   1.000
_cell.length_c   1.000
_cell.angle_alpha   90.00
_cell.angle_beta   90.00
_cell.angle_gamma   90.00
#
_symmetry.space_group_name_H-M   'P 1'
#
loop_
_entity.id
_entity.type
_entity.pdbx_description
1 polymer ?
#
loop_
_entity_poly.entity_id
_entity_poly.type
_entity_poly.pdbx_seq_one_letter_code
_entity_poly.pdbx_strand_id
1 'polypeptide(L)' 'MFTKGSLIRGWFAGATIFTCFTFGDYLSANVFHDSKIPWIISVLLAFIINWASNSTLRQLR' A
#
# COMPACT_ATOMS: atom_id res chain seq x y z
N MET A 1 -4.93 16.07 18.36
CA MET A 1 -3.55 16.60 18.27
C MET A 1 -2.82 15.76 17.25
N PHE A 2 -2.61 16.27 16.03
CA PHE A 2 -1.90 15.55 14.97
C PHE A 2 -0.41 15.51 15.32
N THR A 3 0.01 14.47 16.04
CA THR A 3 1.43 14.24 16.29
C THR A 3 2.11 13.89 14.97
N LYS A 4 3.35 14.33 14.74
CA LYS A 4 4.10 14.06 13.50
C LYS A 4 4.11 12.56 13.14
N GLY A 5 4.13 11.67 14.13
CA GLY A 5 4.01 10.22 13.95
C GLY A 5 2.67 9.79 13.32
N SER A 6 1.55 10.41 13.69
CA SER A 6 0.24 10.16 13.06
C SER A 6 0.23 10.57 11.59
N LEU A 7 0.92 11.67 11.24
CA LEU A 7 0.98 12.18 9.87
C LEU A 7 1.81 11.25 8.98
N ILE A 8 2.99 10.83 9.47
CA ILE A 8 3.87 9.88 8.77
C ILE A 8 3.17 8.54 8.56
N ARG A 9 2.42 8.08 9.57
CA ARG A 9 1.69 6.82 9.50
C ARG A 9 0.53 6.85 8.49
N GLY A 10 -0.22 7.95 8.46
CA GLY A 10 -1.24 8.18 7.44
C GLY A 10 -0.65 8.31 6.03
N TRP A 11 0.45 9.06 5.90
CA TRP A 11 1.15 9.24 4.62
C TRP A 11 1.74 7.94 4.09
N PHE A 12 2.36 7.13 4.96
CA PHE A 12 2.92 5.83 4.59
C PHE A 12 1.82 4.86 4.12
N ALA A 13 0.70 4.78 4.84
CA ALA A 13 -0.42 3.95 4.45
C ALA A 13 -0.98 4.38 3.09
N GLY A 14 -1.17 5.69 2.88
CA GLY A 14 -1.64 6.25 1.61
C GLY A 14 -0.67 5.98 0.46
N ALA A 15 0.63 6.21 0.65
CA ALA A 15 1.66 5.96 -0.35
C ALA A 15 1.77 4.47 -0.70
N THR A 16 1.64 3.59 0.29
CA THR A 16 1.66 2.13 0.08
C THR A 16 0.48 1.67 -0.76
N ILE A 17 -0.73 2.12 -0.41
CA ILE A 17 -1.95 1.80 -1.17
C ILE A 17 -1.82 2.34 -2.60
N PHE A 18 -1.46 3.60 -2.77
CA PHE A 18 -1.30 4.20 -4.09
C PHE A 18 -0.28 3.45 -4.95
N THR A 19 0.88 3.12 -4.39
CA THR A 19 1.95 2.41 -5.10
C THR A 19 1.51 1.01 -5.50
N CYS A 20 0.93 0.23 -4.58
CA CYS A 20 0.47 -1.13 -4.88
C CYS A 20 -0.64 -1.15 -5.94
N PHE A 21 -1.60 -0.24 -5.85
CA PHE A 21 -2.70 -0.16 -6.83
C PHE A 21 -2.19 0.29 -8.20
N THR A 22 -1.36 1.33 -8.27
CA THR A 22 -0.77 1.82 -9.53
C THR A 22 0.11 0.74 -10.17
N PHE A 23 0.90 0.04 -9.37
CA PHE A 23 1.73 -1.06 -9.85
C PHE A 23 0.90 -2.24 -10.36
N GLY A 24 -0.20 -2.58 -9.66
CA GLY A 24 -1.13 -3.63 -10.07
C GLY A 24 -1.83 -3.32 -11.39
N ASP A 25 -2.24 -2.06 -11.56
CA ASP A 25 -2.85 -1.56 -12.79
C ASP A 25 -1.85 -1.63 -13.96
N TYR A 26 -0.62 -1.17 -13.73
CA TYR A 26 0.46 -1.27 -14.72
C TYR A 26 0.77 -2.73 -15.11
N LEU A 27 0.79 -3.64 -14.14
CA LEU A 27 1.01 -5.07 -14.38
C LEU A 27 -0.17 -5.70 -15.12
N SER A 28 -1.40 -5.29 -14.80
CA SER A 28 -2.61 -5.72 -15.49
C SER A 28 -2.59 -5.35 -16.96
N ALA A 29 -2.30 -4.08 -17.25
CA ALA A 29 -2.28 -3.54 -18.61
C ALA A 29 -1.16 -4.16 -19.47
N ASN A 30 0.04 -4.36 -18.91
CA ASN A 30 1.21 -4.77 -19.69
C ASN A 30 1.45 -6.28 -19.76
N VAL A 31 1.01 -7.05 -18.77
CA VAL A 31 1.36 -8.48 -18.64
C VAL A 31 0.13 -9.38 -18.71
N PHE A 32 -1.03 -8.90 -18.24
CA PHE A 32 -2.22 -9.72 -18.08
C PHE A 32 -3.38 -9.37 -19.02
N HIS A 33 -3.18 -8.50 -20.02
CA HIS A 33 -4.24 -8.08 -20.96
C HIS A 33 -5.55 -7.67 -20.25
N ASP A 34 -5.47 -6.72 -19.31
CA ASP A 34 -6.63 -6.23 -18.53
C ASP A 34 -7.28 -7.26 -17.58
N SER A 35 -6.58 -8.35 -17.23
CA SER A 35 -7.12 -9.30 -16.26
C SER A 35 -7.17 -8.70 -14.84
N LYS A 36 -8.24 -9.00 -14.11
CA LYS A 36 -8.48 -8.51 -12.73
C LYS A 36 -7.63 -9.19 -11.64
N ILE A 37 -6.86 -10.22 -12.00
CA ILE A 37 -6.00 -10.99 -11.09
C ILE A 37 -4.92 -10.13 -10.41
N PRO A 38 -4.11 -9.33 -11.14
CA PRO A 38 -3.11 -8.43 -10.55
C PRO A 38 -3.68 -7.41 -9.56
N TRP A 39 -4.95 -7.00 -9.71
CA TRP A 39 -5.60 -6.12 -8.74
C TRP A 39 -5.74 -6.76 -7.35
N ILE A 40 -6.13 -8.05 -7.30
CA ILE A 40 -6.25 -8.81 -6.05
C ILE A 40 -4.87 -8.96 -5.38
N ILE A 41 -3.83 -9.22 -6.17
CA ILE A 41 -2.45 -9.35 -5.69
C ILE A 41 -1.97 -8.01 -5.10
N SER A 42 -2.28 -6.90 -5.75
CA SER A 42 -1.95 -5.56 -5.26
C SER A 42 -2.66 -5.19 -3.97
N VAL A 43 -3.92 -5.56 -3.80
CA VAL A 43 -4.66 -5.34 -2.55
C VAL A 43 -4.03 -6.15 -1.42
N LEU A 44 -3.69 -7.42 -1.67
CA LEU A 44 -3.01 -8.29 -0.70
C LEU A 44 -1.64 -7.73 -0.30
N LEU A 45 -0.84 -7.28 -1.27
CA LEU A 45 0.46 -6.64 -1.02
C LEU A 45 0.33 -5.39 -0.18
N ALA A 46 -0.64 -4.51 -0.49
CA ALA A 46 -0.89 -3.30 0.28
C ALA A 46 -1.23 -3.64 1.74
N PHE A 47 -2.04 -4.68 1.96
CA PHE A 47 -2.37 -5.16 3.31
C PHE A 47 -1.15 -5.72 4.05
N ILE A 48 -0.35 -6.56 3.40
CA ILE A 48 0.85 -7.17 3.99
C ILE A 48 1.87 -6.09 4.37
N ILE A 49 2.14 -5.14 3.47
CA ILE A 49 3.12 -4.07 3.72
C ILE A 49 2.65 -3.16 4.84
N ASN A 50 1.36 -2.78 4.83
CA ASN A 50 0.81 -1.90 5.86
C ASN A 50 0.77 -2.63 7.22
N TRP A 51 0.45 -3.92 7.26
CA TRP A 51 0.48 -4.74 8.46
C TRP A 51 1.90 -4.92 9.02
N ALA A 52 2.87 -5.27 8.16
CA ALA A 52 4.27 -5.44 8.54
C ALA A 52 4.88 -4.13 9.04
N SER A 53 4.52 -3.01 8.42
CA SER A 53 5.03 -1.68 8.78
C SER A 53 4.32 -1.10 10.00
N ASN A 54 3.15 -1.62 10.39
CA ASN A 54 2.37 -1.12 11.52
C ASN A 54 3.10 -1.24 12.86
N SER A 55 3.94 -2.27 13.04
CA SER A 55 4.77 -2.44 14.24
C SER A 55 5.80 -1.32 14.37
N THR A 56 6.53 -1.02 13.28
CA THR A 56 7.50 0.08 13.18
C THR A 56 6.82 1.45 13.27
N LEU A 57 5.69 1.63 12.60
CA LEU A 57 4.92 2.88 12.62
C LEU A 57 4.29 3.18 13.99
N ARG A 58 4.01 2.16 14.80
CA ARG A 58 3.57 2.33 16.20
C ARG A 58 4.71 2.74 17.15
N GLN A 59 5.97 2.55 16.75
CA GLN A 59 7.12 3.04 17.51
C GLN A 59 7.37 4.54 17.29
N LEU A 60 6.83 5.14 16.23
CA LEU A 60 6.79 6.59 16.05
C LEU A 60 5.73 7.20 16.98
N ARG A 61 6.16 7.58 18.19
CA ARG A 61 5.36 8.37 19.15
C ARG A 61 5.20 9.82 18.71
#